data_AF-A0A7L3CNR3-F1
#
_entry.id   AF-A0A7L3CNR3-F1
#
_cell.length_a   1.000
_cell.length_b   1.000
_cell.length_c   1.000
_cell.angle_alpha   90.00
_cell.angle_beta   90.00
_cell.angle_gamma   90.00
#
_symmetry.space_group_name_H-M   'P 1'
#
loop_
_entity.id
_entity.type
_entity.pdbx_description
1 polymer ?
#
loop_
_entity_poly.entity_id
_entity_poly.type
_entity_poly.pdbx_seq_one_letter_code
_entity_poly.pdbx_strand_id
1 'polypeptide(L)' 'LIAVKTSNKDTVPAAGEKNDDSPKEEPWETPLKTTVVDMEVGEFQGHKISVWDLLHSKYIPEENRKELLELYQAGEL' A
#
# COMPACT_ATOMS: atom_id res chain seq x y z
N LEU A 1 -31.50 41.83 4.61
CA LEU A 1 -30.94 42.18 5.94
C LEU A 1 -29.45 42.45 5.77
N ILE A 2 -29.03 43.54 6.40
CA ILE A 2 -27.73 44.19 6.56
C ILE A 2 -26.47 43.31 6.77
N ALA A 3 -25.38 43.82 6.17
CA ALA A 3 -24.00 43.95 6.65
C ALA A 3 -23.05 42.73 6.68
N VAL A 4 -22.22 42.70 5.62
CA VAL A 4 -20.74 42.62 5.60
C VAL A 4 -20.02 42.40 6.93
N LYS A 5 -19.23 41.33 6.95
CA LYS A 5 -18.12 41.03 7.87
C LYS A 5 -17.19 40.07 7.10
N THR A 6 -15.88 40.24 6.94
CA THR A 6 -14.89 41.20 7.39
C THR A 6 -13.60 40.94 6.61
N SER A 7 -12.87 42.01 6.33
CA SER A 7 -11.40 42.13 6.25
C SER A 7 -10.57 40.97 5.71
N ASN A 8 -10.00 41.25 4.54
CA ASN A 8 -8.82 40.65 3.95
C ASN A 8 -7.64 40.64 4.94
N LYS A 9 -6.81 39.61 4.88
CA LYS A 9 -5.44 39.65 5.40
C LYS A 9 -4.55 38.87 4.43
N ASP A 10 -3.87 39.62 3.58
CA ASP A 10 -2.69 39.19 2.82
C ASP A 10 -1.72 38.40 3.70
N THR A 11 -1.20 37.29 3.18
CA THR A 11 0.19 36.83 3.37
C THR A 11 0.41 35.63 2.46
N VAL A 12 1.08 35.86 1.33
CA VAL A 12 1.84 34.83 0.59
C VAL A 12 3.22 34.82 1.25
N PRO A 13 3.79 33.68 1.68
CA PRO A 13 4.59 32.89 0.73
C PRO A 13 4.73 31.37 0.99
N ALA A 14 5.04 30.68 -0.11
CA ALA A 14 6.01 29.59 -0.26
C ALA A 14 5.80 28.22 0.45
N ALA A 15 5.95 27.20 -0.41
CA ALA A 15 6.57 25.89 -0.21
C ALA A 15 5.70 24.70 0.24
N GLY A 16 5.92 23.59 -0.47
CA GLY A 16 5.48 22.23 -0.16
C GLY A 16 4.09 21.92 -0.71
N GLU A 17 3.85 20.90 -1.52
CA GLU A 17 4.70 19.84 -2.02
C GLU A 17 3.92 19.24 -3.20
N LYS A 18 4.61 18.95 -4.31
CA LYS A 18 4.07 18.09 -5.34
C LYS A 18 4.01 16.68 -4.75
N ASN A 19 2.86 16.26 -4.25
CA ASN A 19 2.61 14.84 -4.08
C ASN A 19 2.21 14.29 -5.47
N ASP A 20 3.21 14.17 -6.34
CA ASP A 20 3.21 13.14 -7.37
C ASP A 20 3.39 11.81 -6.62
N ASP A 21 2.34 11.39 -5.90
CA ASP A 21 2.19 10.02 -5.45
C ASP A 21 1.78 9.23 -6.69
N SER A 22 2.71 9.11 -7.64
CA SER A 22 2.67 8.01 -8.58
C SER A 22 2.94 6.79 -7.72
N PRO A 23 1.95 5.90 -7.45
CA PRO A 23 2.29 4.65 -6.83
C PRO A 23 3.23 3.98 -7.81
N LYS A 24 4.48 3.83 -7.39
CA LYS A 24 5.46 3.04 -8.10
C LYS A 24 5.05 1.60 -7.84
N GLU A 25 3.92 1.20 -8.45
CA GLU A 25 3.35 -0.13 -8.34
C GLU A 25 4.44 -1.05 -8.87
N GLU A 26 5.12 -1.73 -7.96
CA GLU A 26 6.17 -2.63 -8.36
C GLU A 26 5.53 -3.76 -9.18
N PRO A 27 6.23 -4.30 -10.20
CA PRO A 27 5.64 -5.28 -11.12
C PRO A 27 5.14 -6.56 -10.45
N TRP A 28 5.57 -6.82 -9.21
CA TRP A 28 5.14 -7.95 -8.39
C TRP A 28 3.91 -7.64 -7.52
N GLU A 29 3.53 -6.38 -7.30
CA GLU A 29 2.38 -6.06 -6.46
C GLU A 29 1.07 -6.54 -7.06
N THR A 30 0.84 -6.23 -8.34
CA THR A 30 -0.37 -6.63 -9.06
C THR A 30 -0.57 -8.14 -9.09
N PRO A 31 0.41 -8.97 -9.54
CA PRO A 31 0.24 -10.42 -9.56
C PRO A 31 0.05 -11.03 -8.18
N LEU A 32 0.70 -10.50 -7.13
CA LEU A 32 0.51 -11.00 -5.77
C LEU A 32 -0.84 -10.60 -5.16
N LYS A 33 -1.36 -9.41 -5.52
CA LYS A 33 -2.71 -8.96 -5.12
C LYS A 33 -3.81 -9.74 -5.85
N THR A 34 -3.60 -10.12 -7.11
CA THR A 34 -4.57 -10.91 -7.88
C THR A 34 -4.52 -12.40 -7.58
N THR A 35 -3.37 -12.92 -7.15
CA THR A 35 -3.24 -14.32 -6.74
C THR A 35 -3.89 -14.50 -5.38
N VAL A 36 -5.03 -15.20 -5.37
CA VAL A 36 -5.75 -15.59 -4.15
C VAL A 36 -5.42 -17.02 -3.79
N VAL A 37 -5.11 -17.26 -2.52
CA VAL A 37 -4.82 -18.58 -1.97
C VAL A 37 -5.90 -18.95 -0.97
N ASP A 38 -6.40 -20.18 -1.08
CA ASP A 38 -7.30 -20.76 -0.11
C ASP A 38 -6.47 -21.27 1.06
N MET A 39 -6.65 -20.67 2.24
CA MET A 39 -5.87 -21.02 3.41
C MET A 39 -6.55 -22.19 4.13
N GLU A 40 -5.86 -23.32 4.21
CA GLU A 40 -6.36 -24.51 4.91
C GLU A 40 -6.00 -24.52 6.41
N VAL A 41 -5.13 -23.59 6.84
CA VAL A 41 -4.57 -23.53 8.19
C VAL A 41 -4.43 -22.09 8.70
N GLY A 42 -4.54 -21.87 10.01
CA GLY A 42 -4.35 -20.57 10.66
C GLY A 42 -5.63 -19.73 10.81
N GLU A 43 -5.48 -18.45 11.16
CA GLU A 43 -6.55 -17.46 11.36
C GLU A 43 -7.32 -17.18 10.07
N PHE A 44 -6.69 -17.41 8.91
CA PHE A 44 -7.31 -17.30 7.61
C PHE A 44 -7.96 -18.60 7.12
N GLN A 45 -8.03 -19.64 7.94
CA GLN A 45 -8.61 -20.93 7.54
C GLN A 45 -10.02 -20.74 6.97
N GLY A 46 -10.27 -21.31 5.79
CA GLY A 46 -11.56 -21.22 5.09
C GLY A 46 -11.83 -19.85 4.45
N HIS A 47 -10.83 -18.96 4.41
CA HIS A 47 -10.89 -17.68 3.72
C HIS A 47 -9.94 -17.67 2.53
N LYS A 48 -10.38 -17.01 1.46
CA LYS A 48 -9.54 -16.70 0.30
C LYS A 48 -8.88 -15.36 0.53
N ILE A 49 -7.57 -15.39 0.78
CA ILE A 49 -6.77 -14.21 1.04
C ILE A 49 -5.78 -14.05 -0.12
N SER A 50 -5.48 -12.82 -0.52
CA SER A 50 -4.46 -12.58 -1.55
C SER A 50 -3.07 -12.92 -1.00
N VAL A 51 -2.16 -13.38 -1.85
CA VAL A 51 -0.76 -13.62 -1.44
C VAL A 51 -0.14 -12.33 -0.90
N TRP A 52 -0.52 -11.19 -1.48
CA TRP A 52 -0.16 -9.88 -0.99
C TRP A 52 -0.59 -9.64 0.47
N ASP A 53 -1.88 -9.84 0.77
CA ASP A 53 -2.42 -9.66 2.13
C ASP A 53 -1.77 -10.64 3.11
N LEU A 54 -1.44 -11.87 2.67
CA LEU A 54 -0.73 -12.84 3.50
C LEU A 54 0.70 -12.39 3.82
N LEU A 55 1.43 -11.87 2.83
CA LEU A 55 2.77 -11.29 2.98
C LEU A 55 2.79 -10.07 3.88
N HIS A 56 1.71 -9.27 3.86
CA HIS A 56 1.55 -8.06 4.69
C HIS A 56 0.87 -8.33 6.02
N SER A 57 0.41 -9.56 6.24
CA SER A 57 -0.16 -10.00 7.50
C SER A 57 0.94 -10.35 8.50
N LYS A 58 0.56 -10.41 9.76
CA LYS A 58 1.37 -10.91 10.90
C LYS A 58 1.91 -12.34 10.72
N TYR A 59 1.52 -13.04 9.66
CA TYR A 59 2.03 -14.37 9.29
C TYR A 59 3.46 -14.34 8.76
N ILE A 60 3.78 -13.32 7.97
CA ILE A 60 5.10 -13.18 7.36
C ILE A 60 5.72 -11.88 7.88
N PRO A 61 6.83 -11.96 8.64
CA PRO A 61 7.51 -10.75 9.10
C PRO A 61 8.07 -9.98 7.91
N GLU A 62 8.25 -8.66 8.07
CA GLU A 62 8.72 -7.79 6.99
C GLU A 62 10.06 -8.24 6.38
N GLU A 63 10.96 -8.81 7.19
CA GLU A 63 12.25 -9.34 6.73
C GLU A 63 12.07 -10.46 5.70
N ASN A 64 11.28 -11.48 6.04
CA ASN A 64 10.95 -12.57 5.12
C ASN A 64 10.19 -12.07 3.89
N ARG A 65 9.31 -11.07 4.05
CA ARG A 65 8.59 -10.46 2.91
C ARG A 65 9.58 -9.87 1.90
N LYS A 66 10.58 -9.11 2.35
CA LYS A 66 11.59 -8.54 1.45
C LYS A 66 12.37 -9.64 0.73
N GLU A 67 12.83 -10.65 1.47
CA GLU A 67 13.56 -11.78 0.88
C GLU A 67 12.73 -12.55 -0.15
N LEU A 68 11.46 -12.86 0.15
CA LEU A 68 10.52 -13.50 -0.77
C LEU A 68 10.31 -12.70 -2.05
N LEU A 69 10.19 -11.38 -1.93
CA LEU A 69 10.00 -10.49 -3.07
C LEU A 69 11.27 -10.36 -3.91
N GLU A 70 12.45 -10.35 -3.28
CA GLU A 70 13.74 -10.39 -3.98
C GLU A 70 13.93 -11.70 -4.73
N LEU A 71 13.59 -12.85 -4.13
CA LEU A 71 13.65 -14.15 -4.79
C LEU A 71 12.65 -14.26 -5.95
N TYR A 72 11.43 -13.74 -5.76
CA TYR A 72 10.43 -13.68 -6.83
C TYR A 72 10.91 -12.80 -8.00
N GLN A 73 11.55 -11.67 -7.71
CA GLN A 73 12.17 -10.81 -8.73
C GLN A 73 13.39 -11.46 -9.39
N ALA A 74 14.17 -12.23 -8.64
CA ALA A 74 15.29 -13.01 -9.16
C ALA A 74 14.83 -14.19 -10.03
N GLY A 75 13.54 -14.54 -10.00
CA GLY A 75 12.97 -15.68 -10.71
C GLY A 75 13.36 -17.03 -10.11
N GLU A 76 13.74 -17.04 -8.83
CA GLU A 76 14.09 -18.26 -8.07
C GLU A 76 12.86 -18.95 -7.46
N LEU A 77 11.66 -18.37 -7.63
CA LEU A 77 10.42 -18.76 -6.96
C LEU A 77 9.32 -19.17 -7.93
#